data_AF-A0A4S2ACM6-F1
#
_entry.id   AF-A0A4S2ACM6-F1
#
_cell.length_a   1.000
_cell.length_b   1.000
_cell.length_c   1.000
_cell.angle_alpha   90.00
_cell.angle_beta   90.00
_cell.angle_gamma   90.00
#
_symmetry.space_group_name_H-M   'P 1'
#
loop_
_entity.id
_entity.type
_entity.pdbx_description
1 polymer ?
#
loop_
_entity_poly.entity_id
_entity_poly.type
_entity_poly.pdbx_seq_one_letter_code
_entity_poly.pdbx_strand_id
1 'polypeptide(L)'
;MKLNKEKFLKTKVGTELECCIISWDKALDVCRVNEYYTEEYKRGRKVADWCQAQWEVYKMVLLQFFGIEYNFTRTDSYFGLVTEDEENWLFKIERAAA
;
A
#
# COMPACT_ATOMS: atom_id res chain seq x y z
N MET A 1 3.33 -21.32 -4.86
CA MET A 1 2.24 -21.67 -3.92
C MET A 1 0.98 -20.94 -4.38
N LYS A 2 -0.23 -21.53 -4.31
CA LYS A 2 -1.45 -20.78 -4.67
C LYS A 2 -1.80 -19.80 -3.55
N LEU A 3 -1.96 -18.52 -3.87
CA LEU A 3 -2.32 -17.50 -2.89
C LEU A 3 -3.77 -17.67 -2.44
N ASN A 4 -3.98 -17.90 -1.15
CA ASN A 4 -5.27 -17.71 -0.49
C ASN A 4 -5.21 -16.34 0.22
N LYS A 5 -5.91 -15.35 -0.32
CA LYS A 5 -5.82 -13.94 0.11
C LYS A 5 -6.20 -13.76 1.58
N GLU A 6 -7.34 -14.29 2.00
CA GLU A 6 -7.79 -14.18 3.40
C GLU A 6 -6.80 -14.81 4.38
N LYS A 7 -6.30 -16.01 4.05
CA LYS A 7 -5.32 -16.69 4.91
C LYS A 7 -4.01 -15.92 4.95
N PHE A 8 -3.57 -15.39 3.81
CA PHE A 8 -2.34 -14.61 3.71
C PHE A 8 -2.41 -13.31 4.51
N LEU A 9 -3.50 -12.53 4.40
CA LEU A 9 -3.66 -11.26 5.13
C LEU A 9 -3.70 -11.44 6.66
N LYS A 10 -4.08 -12.63 7.13
CA LYS A 10 -4.03 -13.02 8.55
C LYS A 10 -2.65 -13.48 9.03
N THR A 11 -1.68 -13.64 8.12
CA THR A 11 -0.29 -13.94 8.52
C THR A 11 0.43 -12.65 8.94
N LYS A 12 1.52 -12.78 9.72
CA LYS A 12 2.35 -11.62 10.10
C LYS A 12 2.82 -10.82 8.89
N VAL A 13 3.26 -11.47 7.81
CA VAL A 13 3.70 -10.78 6.59
C VAL A 13 2.54 -10.04 5.93
N GLY A 14 1.36 -10.67 5.82
CA GLY A 14 0.18 -10.04 5.23
C GLY A 14 -0.33 -8.85 6.03
N THR A 15 -0.37 -8.96 7.36
CA THR A 15 -0.79 -7.86 8.25
C THR A 15 0.19 -6.69 8.19
N GLU A 16 1.50 -6.94 8.22
CA GLU A 16 2.51 -5.86 8.11
C GLU A 16 2.49 -5.21 6.72
N LEU A 17 2.22 -5.97 5.67
CA LEU A 17 2.00 -5.42 4.33
C LEU A 17 0.79 -4.48 4.30
N GLU A 18 -0.36 -4.91 4.83
CA GLU A 18 -1.57 -4.08 4.87
C GLU A 18 -1.33 -2.79 5.68
N CYS A 19 -0.69 -2.91 6.86
CA CYS A 19 -0.27 -1.76 7.67
C CYS A 19 0.67 -0.82 6.92
N CYS A 20 1.63 -1.35 6.15
CA CYS A 20 2.55 -0.56 5.32
C CYS A 20 1.77 0.27 4.30
N ILE A 21 0.84 -0.34 3.55
CA ILE A 21 0.04 0.36 2.53
C ILE A 21 -0.88 1.41 3.15
N ILE A 22 -1.54 1.11 4.27
CA ILE A 22 -2.37 2.09 4.99
C ILE A 22 -1.52 3.26 5.50
N SER A 23 -0.33 3.00 6.01
CA SER A 23 0.59 4.03 6.50
C SER A 23 1.13 4.88 5.36
N TRP A 24 1.43 4.25 4.23
CA TRP A 24 1.86 4.95 3.03
C TRP A 24 0.78 5.89 2.52
N ASP A 25 -0.45 5.41 2.43
CA ASP A 25 -1.59 6.21 1.98
C ASP A 25 -1.79 7.45 2.84
N LYS A 26 -1.80 7.30 4.17
CA LYS A 26 -1.88 8.42 5.12
C LYS A 26 -0.73 9.41 4.97
N ALA A 27 0.49 8.91 4.79
CA ALA A 27 1.66 9.75 4.62
C ALA A 27 1.59 10.57 3.32
N LEU A 28 1.09 9.98 2.24
CA LEU A 28 0.85 10.67 0.98
C LEU A 28 -0.28 11.70 1.10
N ASP A 29 -1.32 11.44 1.89
CA ASP A 29 -2.36 12.44 2.19
C ASP A 29 -1.81 13.64 2.98
N VAL A 30 -0.94 13.41 3.96
CA VAL A 30 -0.23 14.49 4.66
C VAL A 30 0.57 15.33 3.64
N CYS A 31 1.26 14.69 2.70
CA CYS A 31 2.01 15.40 1.66
C CYS A 31 1.11 16.17 0.68
N ARG A 32 -0.12 15.69 0.44
CA ARG A 32 -1.08 16.32 -0.48
C ARG A 32 -1.65 17.62 0.07
N VAL A 33 -1.92 17.68 1.37
CA VAL A 33 -2.64 18.81 2.00
C VAL A 33 -1.72 19.87 2.61
N ASN A 34 -0.41 19.59 2.73
CA ASN A 34 0.57 20.51 3.32
C ASN A 34 1.56 21.01 2.26
N GLU A 35 2.00 22.26 2.39
CA GLU A 35 3.02 22.83 1.50
C GLU A 35 4.40 22.18 1.72
N TYR A 36 5.18 22.02 0.64
CA TYR A 36 6.39 21.18 0.65
C TYR A 36 7.47 21.60 1.66
N TYR A 37 7.47 22.86 2.10
CA TYR A 37 8.46 23.39 3.05
C TYR A 37 8.06 23.21 4.53
N THR A 38 6.82 22.81 4.82
CA THR A 38 6.36 22.61 6.21
C THR A 38 6.97 21.37 6.85
N GLU A 39 7.03 21.34 8.18
CA GLU A 39 7.54 20.18 8.91
C GLU A 39 6.58 18.97 8.79
N GLU A 40 5.29 19.22 8.66
CA GLU A 40 4.26 18.21 8.41
C GLU A 40 4.53 17.49 7.08
N TYR A 41 4.75 18.25 6.00
CA TYR A 41 5.11 17.67 4.71
C TYR A 41 6.40 16.87 4.80
N LYS A 42 7.47 17.42 5.39
CA LYS A 42 8.76 16.72 5.50
C LYS A 42 8.66 15.43 6.29
N ARG A 43 7.86 15.41 7.37
CA ARG A 43 7.58 14.18 8.15
C ARG A 43 6.79 13.17 7.33
N GLY A 44 5.71 13.61 6.67
CA GLY A 44 4.92 12.77 5.77
C GLY A 44 5.77 12.16 4.66
N ARG A 45 6.62 12.95 4.02
CA ARG A 45 7.51 12.50 2.94
C ARG A 45 8.48 11.43 3.41
N LYS A 46 9.12 11.60 4.57
CA LYS A 46 10.02 10.59 5.16
C LYS A 46 9.31 9.27 5.40
N VAL A 47 8.08 9.30 5.93
CA VAL A 47 7.27 8.08 6.12
C VAL A 47 6.91 7.45 4.78
N ALA A 48 6.50 8.25 3.80
CA ALA A 48 6.16 7.77 2.47
C ALA A 48 7.36 7.11 1.76
N ASP A 49 8.56 7.67 1.88
CA ASP A 49 9.79 7.07 1.32
C ASP A 49 10.10 5.71 1.96
N TRP A 50 9.94 5.60 3.29
CA TRP A 50 10.13 4.34 3.99
C TRP A 50 9.08 3.29 3.60
N CYS A 51 7.80 3.66 3.56
CA CYS A 51 6.75 2.74 3.14
C CYS A 51 6.93 2.29 1.69
N GLN A 52 7.35 3.18 0.79
CA GLN A 52 7.66 2.81 -0.59
C GLN A 52 8.76 1.76 -0.64
N ALA A 53 9.89 1.98 0.05
CA ALA A 53 10.99 1.02 0.07
C ALA A 53 10.56 -0.34 0.65
N GLN A 54 9.74 -0.32 1.71
CA GLN A 54 9.20 -1.55 2.31
C GLN A 54 8.20 -2.26 1.38
N TRP A 55 7.38 -1.50 0.65
CA TRP A 55 6.45 -2.04 -0.35
C TRP A 55 7.20 -2.77 -1.48
N GLU A 56 8.30 -2.22 -2.01
CA GLU A 56 9.08 -2.91 -3.05
C GLU A 56 9.57 -4.29 -2.58
N VAL A 57 9.95 -4.41 -1.31
CA VAL A 57 10.31 -5.72 -0.72
C VAL A 57 9.11 -6.67 -0.69
N TYR A 58 7.95 -6.19 -0.27
CA TYR A 58 6.74 -7.02 -0.28
C TYR A 58 6.30 -7.42 -1.69
N LYS A 59 6.40 -6.52 -2.66
CA LYS A 59 6.12 -6.79 -4.07
C LYS A 59 6.99 -7.94 -4.59
N MET A 60 8.30 -7.92 -4.28
CA MET A 60 9.22 -9.02 -4.60
C MET A 60 8.84 -10.33 -3.91
N VAL A 61 8.44 -10.29 -2.62
CA VAL A 61 7.98 -11.48 -1.89
C VAL A 61 6.72 -12.08 -2.53
N LEU A 62 5.74 -11.24 -2.88
CA LEU A 62 4.50 -11.69 -3.52
C LEU A 62 4.78 -12.36 -4.86
N LEU A 63 5.63 -11.75 -5.68
CA LEU A 63 6.07 -12.30 -6.96
C LEU A 63 6.81 -13.63 -6.77
N GLN A 64 7.78 -13.70 -5.86
CA GLN A 64 8.61 -14.89 -5.65
C GLN A 64 7.83 -16.11 -5.14
N PHE A 65 6.89 -15.92 -4.21
CA PHE A 65 6.18 -17.05 -3.57
C PHE A 65 4.86 -17.42 -4.23
N PHE A 66 4.18 -16.44 -4.86
CA PHE A 66 2.86 -16.62 -5.45
C PHE A 66 2.83 -16.44 -6.97
N GLY A 67 3.88 -15.89 -7.59
CA GLY A 67 3.93 -15.63 -9.02
C GLY A 67 2.95 -14.55 -9.48
N ILE A 68 2.50 -13.69 -8.56
CA ILE A 68 1.54 -12.62 -8.84
C ILE A 68 2.22 -11.28 -8.56
N GLU A 69 2.23 -10.41 -9.56
CA GLU A 69 2.67 -9.03 -9.41
C GLU A 69 1.49 -8.15 -9.03
N TYR A 70 1.54 -7.58 -7.83
CA TYR A 70 0.57 -6.58 -7.38
C TYR A 70 1.21 -5.19 -7.47
N ASN A 71 0.38 -4.19 -7.73
CA ASN A 71 0.72 -2.78 -7.78
C ASN A 71 -0.10 -2.01 -6.75
N PHE A 72 0.53 -0.99 -6.15
CA PHE A 72 -0.20 -0.04 -5.31
C PHE A 72 -0.95 0.94 -6.19
N THR A 73 -2.26 1.06 -5.96
CA THR A 73 -3.14 2.04 -6.60
C THR A 73 -3.85 2.86 -5.54
N ARG A 74 -4.02 4.16 -5.80
CA ARG A 74 -4.81 5.08 -4.96
C ARG A 74 -5.55 6.09 -5.81
N THR A 75 -6.75 6.42 -5.36
CA THR A 75 -7.63 7.46 -5.89
C THR A 75 -8.17 8.28 -4.71
N ASP A 76 -8.97 9.30 -5.01
CA ASP A 76 -9.72 10.04 -4.00
C ASP A 76 -10.83 9.20 -3.33
N SER A 77 -11.22 8.05 -3.91
CA SER A 77 -12.28 7.18 -3.39
C SER A 77 -11.80 5.88 -2.75
N TYR A 78 -10.64 5.36 -3.15
CA TYR A 78 -10.10 4.11 -2.60
C TYR A 78 -8.58 4.02 -2.73
N PHE A 79 -8.00 3.03 -2.07
CA PHE A 79 -6.63 2.58 -2.33
C PHE A 79 -6.48 1.09 -2.06
N GLY A 80 -5.41 0.48 -2.56
CA GLY A 80 -5.15 -0.93 -2.31
C GLY A 80 -4.10 -1.52 -3.24
N LEU A 81 -4.07 -2.85 -3.26
CA LEU A 81 -3.14 -3.62 -4.09
C LEU A 81 -3.89 -4.45 -5.12
N VAL A 82 -3.57 -4.26 -6.38
CA VAL A 82 -4.25 -4.89 -7.51
C VAL A 82 -3.25 -5.26 -8.61
N THR A 83 -3.57 -6.26 -9.42
CA THR A 83 -2.83 -6.56 -10.66
C THR A 83 -2.97 -5.42 -11.67
N GLU A 84 -2.06 -5.35 -12.64
CA GLU A 84 -2.01 -4.30 -13.68
C GLU A 84 -3.33 -4.15 -14.47
N ASP A 85 -4.04 -5.24 -14.68
CA ASP A 85 -5.35 -5.29 -15.36
C ASP A 85 -6.54 -4.85 -14.48
N GLU A 86 -6.28 -4.48 -13.23
CA GLU A 86 -7.26 -4.12 -12.21
C GLU A 86 -8.28 -5.23 -11.85
N GLU A 87 -8.08 -6.47 -12.30
CA GLU A 87 -9.04 -7.56 -12.12
C GLU A 87 -8.87 -8.28 -10.77
N ASN A 88 -7.64 -8.38 -10.27
CA ASN A 88 -7.31 -9.20 -9.11
C ASN A 88 -6.79 -8.34 -7.94
N TRP A 89 -7.69 -8.01 -7.02
CA TRP A 89 -7.38 -7.24 -5.80
C TRP A 89 -6.87 -8.14 -4.68
N LEU A 90 -5.70 -7.85 -4.12
CA LEU A 90 -5.27 -8.46 -2.86
C LEU A 90 -6.12 -7.94 -1.70
N PHE A 91 -6.28 -6.62 -1.64
CA PHE A 91 -7.25 -5.92 -0.80
C PHE A 91 -7.54 -4.53 -1.39
N LYS A 92 -8.74 -4.01 -1.10
CA LYS A 92 -9.20 -2.68 -1.49
C LYS A 92 -9.84 -2.02 -0.26
N ILE A 93 -9.41 -0.79 0.04
CA ILE A 93 -9.94 0.00 1.15
C ILE A 93 -10.65 1.21 0.56
N GLU A 94 -11.96 1.26 0.76
CA GLU A 94 -12.78 2.41 0.39
C GLU A 94 -12.54 3.55 1.38
N ARG A 95 -12.42 4.77 0.88
CA ARG A 95 -12.36 5.99 1.70
C ARG A 95 -13.78 6.42 2.02
N ALA A 96 -13.99 6.96 3.22
CA ALA A 96 -15.20 7.72 3.46
C ALA A 96 -15.23 8.93 2.51
N ALA A 97 -16.38 9.23 1.91
CA ALA A 97 -16.55 10.44 1.11
C ALA A 97 -16.12 11.64 1.97
N ALA A 98 -15.17 12.42 1.47
CA ALA A 98 -14.67 13.64 2.11
C ALA A 98 -15.73 14.75 2.08
#